data_AF-V5GIJ4-F1
#
_entry.id   AF-V5GIJ4-F1
#
_cell.length_a   1.000
_cell.length_b   1.000
_cell.length_c   1.000
_cell.angle_alpha   90.00
_cell.angle_beta   90.00
_cell.angle_gamma   90.00
#
_symmetry.space_group_name_H-M   'P 1'
#
loop_
_entity.id
_entity.type
_entity.pdbx_description
1 polymer ?
#
loop_
_entity_poly.entity_id
_entity_poly.type
_entity_poly.pdbx_seq_one_letter_code
_entity_poly.pdbx_strand_id
1 'polypeptide(L)'
;DRKLCRLQGHYKLKPKLMHFAPYTKQQILQIFTSRLKSAGVLEVFSPPALQILAGKFAAGSGDIRRALDIGRRAVELIDQSNKEDVLKPVENLVGKAEKEAENKLKSVEVKQVVNVLNNVYGTSQNLVDEP
;
A
#
# COMPACT_ATOMS: atom_id res chain seq x y z
N ASP A 1 -12.42 5.84 -28.69
CA ASP A 1 -11.27 6.76 -28.76
C ASP A 1 -11.77 8.18 -29.07
N ARG A 2 -11.76 9.09 -28.09
CA ARG A 2 -12.42 10.41 -28.22
C ARG A 2 -11.47 11.42 -28.86
N LYS A 3 -11.31 11.35 -30.19
CA LYS A 3 -10.44 12.26 -30.96
C LYS A 3 -11.13 13.61 -31.18
N LEU A 4 -10.39 14.71 -30.96
CA LEU A 4 -10.86 16.08 -31.23
C LEU A 4 -10.58 16.46 -32.69
N CYS A 5 -11.26 15.82 -33.64
CA CYS A 5 -10.97 15.97 -35.08
C CYS A 5 -11.02 17.43 -35.57
N ARG A 6 -11.95 18.25 -35.07
CA ARG A 6 -12.08 19.68 -35.43
C ARG A 6 -10.87 20.51 -35.00
N LEU A 7 -10.25 20.14 -33.88
CA LEU A 7 -9.11 20.84 -33.31
C LEU A 7 -7.78 20.40 -33.95
N GLN A 8 -7.75 19.20 -34.53
CA GLN A 8 -6.60 18.65 -35.25
C GLN A 8 -6.37 19.31 -36.63
N GLY A 9 -7.40 19.89 -37.24
CA GLY A 9 -7.30 20.58 -38.53
C GLY A 9 -6.56 21.93 -38.48
N HIS A 10 -6.45 22.54 -37.29
CA HIS A 10 -5.77 23.81 -37.11
C HIS A 10 -4.52 23.63 -36.23
N TYR A 11 -3.34 23.74 -36.85
CA TYR A 11 -2.06 23.51 -36.15
C TYR A 11 -1.86 24.39 -34.90
N LYS A 12 -2.38 25.63 -34.91
CA LYS A 12 -2.32 26.57 -33.76
C LYS A 12 -3.21 26.14 -32.58
N LEU A 13 -4.25 25.35 -32.85
CA LEU A 13 -5.24 24.94 -31.84
C LEU A 13 -5.01 23.50 -31.36
N LYS A 14 -4.07 22.76 -31.98
CA LYS A 14 -3.76 21.39 -31.60
C LYS A 14 -3.16 21.36 -30.19
N PRO A 15 -3.80 20.66 -29.22
CA PRO A 15 -3.28 20.58 -27.87
C PRO A 15 -1.98 19.76 -27.84
N LYS A 16 -1.04 20.19 -27.00
CA LYS A 16 0.15 19.39 -26.71
C LYS A 16 -0.25 18.21 -25.82
N LEU A 17 -0.13 17.01 -26.36
CA LEU A 17 -0.33 15.78 -25.61
C LEU A 17 0.88 15.53 -24.71
N MET A 18 0.63 15.39 -23.41
CA MET A 18 1.62 14.97 -22.42
C MET A 18 1.12 13.68 -21.79
N HIS A 19 1.85 12.59 -22.04
CA HIS A 19 1.52 11.29 -21.46
C HIS A 19 2.22 11.13 -20.12
N PHE A 20 1.48 10.71 -19.10
CA PHE A 20 2.00 10.36 -17.80
C PHE A 20 2.07 8.84 -17.72
N ALA A 21 3.29 8.31 -17.81
CA ALA A 21 3.53 6.88 -17.68
C ALA A 21 3.18 6.41 -16.26
N PRO A 22 2.76 5.15 -16.07
CA PRO A 22 2.57 4.57 -14.76
C PRO A 22 3.85 4.63 -13.91
N TYR A 23 3.69 4.68 -12.59
CA TYR A 23 4.84 4.79 -11.70
C TYR A 23 5.66 3.50 -11.65
N THR A 24 6.98 3.64 -11.68
CA THR A 24 7.92 2.53 -11.48
C THR A 24 8.02 2.14 -10.01
N LYS A 25 8.52 0.93 -9.72
CA LYS A 25 8.75 0.45 -8.34
C LYS A 25 9.55 1.46 -7.51
N GLN A 26 10.61 2.03 -8.08
CA GLN A 26 11.47 3.00 -7.40
C GLN A 26 10.73 4.31 -7.11
N GLN A 27 9.93 4.81 -8.05
CA GLN A 27 9.13 6.01 -7.85
C GLN A 27 8.08 5.81 -6.76
N ILE A 28 7.40 4.65 -6.74
CA ILE A 28 6.45 4.30 -5.69
C ILE A 28 7.15 4.27 -4.32
N LEU A 29 8.30 3.60 -4.22
CA LEU A 29 9.10 3.60 -2.99
C LEU A 29 9.48 4.99 -2.52
N GLN A 30 9.98 5.84 -3.42
CA GLN A 30 10.36 7.22 -3.09
C GLN A 30 9.17 8.03 -2.60
N ILE A 31 7.99 7.88 -3.22
CA ILE A 31 6.77 8.56 -2.79
C ILE A 31 6.37 8.11 -1.39
N PHE A 32 6.39 6.81 -1.10
CA PHE A 32 6.11 6.28 0.23
C PHE A 32 7.07 6.83 1.28
N THR A 33 8.38 6.69 1.06
CA THR A 33 9.41 7.15 1.99
C THR A 33 9.32 8.67 2.21
N SER A 34 9.10 9.45 1.16
CA SER A 34 8.93 10.91 1.27
C SER A 34 7.74 11.29 2.14
N ARG A 35 6.59 10.63 1.95
CA ARG A 35 5.39 10.89 2.77
C ARG A 35 5.56 10.45 4.22
N LEU A 36 6.10 9.27 4.46
CA LEU A 36 6.35 8.76 5.81
C LEU A 36 7.34 9.64 6.57
N LYS A 37 8.42 10.09 5.90
CA LYS A 37 9.40 11.02 6.46
C LYS A 37 8.79 12.38 6.79
N SER A 38 7.94 12.91 5.90
CA SER A 38 7.26 14.20 6.12
C SER A 38 6.33 14.17 7.33
N ALA A 39 5.76 13.00 7.65
CA ALA A 39 4.92 12.80 8.81
C ALA A 39 5.68 12.29 10.07
N GLY A 40 7.00 12.11 10.00
CA GLY A 40 7.80 11.63 11.14
C GLY A 40 7.56 10.17 11.53
N VAL A 41 6.94 9.36 10.66
CA VAL A 41 6.47 7.99 10.93
C VAL A 41 7.19 6.95 10.07
N LEU A 42 8.49 7.14 9.82
CA LEU A 42 9.26 6.26 8.94
C LEU A 42 9.29 4.81 9.46
N GLU A 43 9.30 4.63 10.77
CA GLU A 43 9.37 3.32 11.45
C GLU A 43 8.06 2.52 11.39
N VAL A 44 6.96 3.11 10.89
CA VAL A 44 5.66 2.42 10.80
C VAL A 44 5.71 1.27 9.80
N PHE A 45 6.56 1.33 8.79
CA PHE A 45 6.70 0.25 7.82
C PHE A 45 8.09 -0.36 7.85
N SER A 46 8.15 -1.69 7.89
CA SER A 46 9.39 -2.41 7.66
C SER A 46 9.88 -2.20 6.22
N PRO A 47 11.18 -1.90 5.96
CA PRO A 47 11.67 -1.64 4.61
C PRO A 47 11.37 -2.76 3.58
N PRO A 48 11.49 -4.06 3.93
CA PRO A 48 11.07 -5.16 3.04
C PRO A 48 9.57 -5.12 2.69
N ALA A 49 8.72 -4.69 3.62
CA ALA A 49 7.27 -4.59 3.40
C ALA A 49 6.95 -3.53 2.33
N LEU A 50 7.63 -2.37 2.39
CA LEU A 50 7.53 -1.33 1.35
C LEU A 50 8.01 -1.82 -0.01
N GLN A 51 9.11 -2.58 -0.06
CA GLN A 51 9.64 -3.11 -1.31
C GLN A 51 8.69 -4.09 -2.00
N ILE A 52 8.03 -4.97 -1.23
CA ILE A 52 7.03 -5.92 -1.75
C ILE A 52 5.79 -5.17 -2.23
N LEU A 53 5.29 -4.22 -1.43
CA LEU A 53 4.15 -3.38 -1.81
C LEU A 53 4.44 -2.67 -3.14
N ALA A 54 5.53 -1.91 -3.22
CA ALA A 54 5.89 -1.16 -4.42
C ALA A 54 6.10 -2.07 -5.64
N GLY A 55 6.72 -3.24 -5.44
CA GLY A 55 6.93 -4.22 -6.51
C GLY A 55 5.62 -4.74 -7.09
N LYS A 56 4.66 -5.12 -6.24
CA LYS A 56 3.36 -5.64 -6.68
C LYS A 56 2.57 -4.59 -7.47
N PHE A 57 2.58 -3.34 -7.03
CA PHE A 57 1.83 -2.27 -7.70
C PHE A 57 2.47 -1.82 -9.02
N ALA A 58 3.79 -1.72 -9.07
CA ALA A 58 4.50 -1.40 -10.31
C ALA A 58 4.28 -2.47 -11.39
N ALA A 59 4.23 -3.75 -11.00
CA ALA A 59 3.95 -4.86 -11.93
C ALA A 59 2.49 -4.92 -12.39
N GLY A 60 1.53 -4.48 -11.56
CA GLY A 60 0.11 -4.53 -11.88
C GLY A 60 -0.38 -3.35 -12.71
N SER A 61 -0.45 -2.16 -12.10
CA SER A 61 -1.10 -0.98 -12.69
C SER A 61 -0.25 0.29 -12.66
N GLY A 62 0.77 0.35 -11.78
CA GLY A 62 1.57 1.55 -11.54
C GLY A 62 0.78 2.75 -11.00
N ASP A 63 -0.44 2.55 -10.48
CA ASP A 63 -1.25 3.61 -9.85
C ASP A 63 -0.86 3.78 -8.37
N ILE A 64 -0.25 4.93 -8.07
CA ILE A 64 0.18 5.28 -6.71
C ILE A 64 -0.98 5.43 -5.73
N ARG A 65 -2.17 5.82 -6.19
CA ARG A 65 -3.33 6.04 -5.32
C ARG A 65 -3.73 4.73 -4.66
N ARG A 66 -3.85 3.66 -5.47
CA ARG A 66 -4.16 2.31 -4.98
C ARG A 66 -3.08 1.79 -4.04
N ALA A 67 -1.82 2.10 -4.31
CA ALA A 67 -0.71 1.70 -3.46
C ALA A 67 -0.83 2.33 -2.06
N LEU A 68 -1.07 3.63 -1.99
CA LEU A 68 -1.26 4.36 -0.73
C LEU A 68 -2.50 3.87 0.05
N ASP A 69 -3.60 3.56 -0.65
CA ASP A 69 -4.81 3.02 -0.02
C ASP A 69 -4.58 1.65 0.63
N ILE A 70 -3.81 0.76 -0.01
CA ILE A 70 -3.45 -0.53 0.59
C ILE A 70 -2.47 -0.33 1.75
N GLY A 71 -1.54 0.62 1.63
CA GLY A 71 -0.67 1.01 2.75
C GLY A 71 -1.48 1.43 3.97
N ARG A 72 -2.49 2.31 3.78
CA ARG A 72 -3.39 2.73 4.85
C ARG A 72 -4.11 1.54 5.50
N ARG A 73 -4.70 0.66 4.70
CA ARG A 73 -5.38 -0.56 5.22
C ARG A 73 -4.44 -1.47 6.01
N ALA A 74 -3.19 -1.62 5.58
CA ALA A 74 -2.21 -2.45 6.28
C ALA A 74 -1.93 -1.90 7.70
N VAL A 75 -1.87 -0.57 7.85
CA VAL A 75 -1.72 0.08 9.16
C VAL A 75 -2.99 -0.08 10.00
N GLU A 76 -4.18 0.13 9.42
CA GLU A 76 -5.46 -0.02 10.12
C GLU A 76 -5.63 -1.42 10.76
N LEU A 77 -5.21 -2.48 10.08
CA LEU A 77 -5.28 -3.85 10.61
C LEU A 77 -4.37 -4.07 11.82
N ILE A 78 -3.18 -3.45 11.83
CA ILE A 78 -2.27 -3.51 12.98
C ILE A 78 -2.91 -2.83 14.17
N ASP A 79 -3.45 -1.63 13.95
CA ASP A 79 -4.08 -0.85 15.00
C ASP A 79 -5.30 -1.57 15.59
N GLN A 80 -6.09 -2.27 14.76
CA GLN A 80 -7.19 -3.12 15.23
C GLN A 80 -6.69 -4.29 16.08
N SER A 81 -5.66 -5.02 15.61
CA SER A 81 -5.09 -6.14 16.37
C SER A 81 -4.49 -5.71 17.71
N ASN A 82 -3.96 -4.49 17.79
CA ASN A 82 -3.43 -3.92 19.03
C ASN A 82 -4.53 -3.62 20.04
N LYS A 83 -5.67 -3.08 19.57
CA LYS A 83 -6.82 -2.78 20.43
C LYS A 83 -7.43 -4.07 21.00
N GLU A 84 -7.53 -5.13 20.20
CA GLU A 84 -8.05 -6.42 20.65
C GLU A 84 -7.15 -7.11 21.70
N ASP A 85 -5.82 -6.96 21.60
CA ASP A 85 -4.90 -7.51 22.59
C ASP A 85 -5.05 -6.83 23.97
N VAL A 86 -5.38 -5.54 24.01
CA VAL A 86 -5.56 -4.77 25.26
C VAL A 86 -6.85 -5.15 26.00
N LEU A 87 -7.87 -5.66 25.30
CA LEU A 87 -9.20 -5.95 25.87
C LEU A 87 -9.34 -7.39 26.40
N LYS A 88 -8.27 -8.19 26.45
CA LYS A 88 -8.34 -9.59 26.92
C LYS A 88 -8.44 -9.66 28.46
N PRO A 89 -9.33 -10.51 29.03
CA PRO A 89 -9.48 -10.64 30.48
C PRO A 89 -8.18 -11.09 31.17
N VAL A 90 -7.94 -10.54 32.36
CA VAL A 90 -6.76 -10.68 33.23
C VAL A 90 -6.38 -12.15 33.57
N GLU A 91 -7.28 -13.10 33.35
CA GLU A 91 -7.12 -14.52 33.73
C GLU A 91 -6.00 -15.25 32.96
N ASN A 92 -5.54 -14.72 31.82
CA ASN A 92 -4.43 -15.30 31.04
C ASN A 92 -3.04 -14.70 31.32
N LEU A 93 -2.89 -13.83 32.34
CA LEU A 93 -1.65 -13.07 32.59
C LEU A 93 -0.59 -13.82 33.44
N VAL A 94 -0.92 -14.96 34.04
CA VAL A 94 0.02 -15.68 34.94
C VAL A 94 1.26 -16.25 34.21
N GLY A 95 1.31 -16.24 32.88
CA GLY A 95 2.45 -16.74 32.09
C GLY A 95 3.26 -15.70 31.31
N LYS A 96 2.99 -14.39 31.42
CA LYS A 96 3.62 -13.36 30.54
C LYS A 96 4.11 -12.10 31.26
N ALA A 97 4.43 -12.18 32.55
CA ALA A 97 4.82 -11.04 33.39
C ALA A 97 6.27 -10.52 33.21
N GLU A 98 6.96 -10.83 32.10
CA GLU A 98 8.31 -10.30 31.83
C GLU A 98 8.41 -9.44 30.54
N LYS A 99 7.29 -9.04 29.92
CA LYS A 99 7.30 -8.13 28.76
C LYS A 99 6.53 -6.84 28.99
N GLU A 100 6.73 -6.23 30.15
CA GLU A 100 6.24 -4.90 30.49
C GLU A 100 7.41 -3.90 30.53
N ALA A 101 7.95 -3.53 29.36
CA ALA A 101 8.79 -2.32 29.18
C ALA A 101 9.27 -2.21 27.73
N GLU A 102 8.36 -1.93 26.79
CA GLU A 102 8.63 -1.09 25.62
C GLU A 102 7.34 -1.03 24.81
N ASN A 103 6.72 0.15 24.79
CA ASN A 103 5.60 0.47 23.93
C ASN A 103 6.11 0.58 22.49
N LYS A 104 6.62 -0.54 21.94
CA LYS A 104 7.21 -0.61 20.62
C LYS A 104 6.07 -0.54 19.63
N LEU A 105 5.96 0.59 18.93
CA LEU A 105 5.05 0.75 17.80
C LEU A 105 5.20 -0.48 16.90
N LYS A 106 4.15 -1.32 16.84
CA LYS A 106 4.19 -2.51 15.99
C LYS A 106 4.29 -2.04 14.54
N SER A 107 5.45 -2.22 13.92
CA SER A 107 5.68 -1.88 12.52
C SER A 107 4.92 -2.84 11.61
N VAL A 108 4.46 -2.34 10.46
CA VAL A 108 3.87 -3.14 9.39
C VAL A 108 4.91 -4.11 8.83
N GLU A 109 4.65 -5.39 9.04
CA GLU A 109 5.46 -6.48 8.49
C GLU A 109 4.94 -6.97 7.13
N VAL A 110 5.80 -7.69 6.42
CA VAL A 110 5.49 -8.29 5.11
C VAL A 110 4.20 -9.12 5.13
N LYS A 111 3.99 -9.91 6.19
CA LYS A 111 2.83 -10.80 6.32
C LYS A 111 1.50 -10.05 6.23
N GLN A 112 1.41 -8.88 6.87
CA GLN A 112 0.20 -8.07 6.89
C GLN A 112 -0.07 -7.44 5.54
N VAL A 113 0.98 -6.91 4.89
CA VAL A 113 0.87 -6.37 3.53
C VAL A 113 0.38 -7.43 2.56
N VAL A 114 0.96 -8.64 2.62
CA VAL A 114 0.55 -9.77 1.78
C VAL A 114 -0.90 -10.18 2.06
N ASN A 115 -1.32 -10.20 3.32
CA ASN A 115 -2.71 -10.49 3.68
C ASN A 115 -3.69 -9.47 3.05
N VAL A 116 -3.39 -8.17 3.17
CA VAL A 116 -4.22 -7.13 2.54
C VAL A 116 -4.23 -7.27 1.02
N LEU A 117 -3.08 -7.54 0.41
CA LEU A 117 -2.97 -7.75 -1.03
C LEU A 117 -3.80 -8.95 -1.49
N ASN A 118 -3.77 -10.07 -0.76
CA ASN A 118 -4.56 -11.25 -1.06
C ASN A 118 -6.06 -10.99 -0.89
N ASN A 119 -6.46 -10.20 0.11
CA ASN A 119 -7.86 -9.83 0.26
C ASN A 119 -8.37 -8.91 -0.86
N VAL A 120 -7.49 -8.07 -1.43
CA VAL A 120 -7.87 -7.12 -2.49
C VAL A 120 -7.78 -7.72 -3.89
N TYR A 121 -6.80 -8.60 -4.13
CA TYR A 121 -6.49 -9.14 -5.47
C TYR A 121 -6.70 -10.66 -5.57
N GLY A 122 -6.88 -11.37 -4.46
CA GLY A 122 -7.02 -12.83 -4.42
C GLY A 122 -8.38 -13.34 -4.86
N THR A 123 -9.45 -12.53 -4.77
CA THR A 123 -10.77 -12.90 -5.32
C THR A 123 -10.83 -12.86 -6.84
N SER A 124 -9.81 -12.33 -7.52
CA SER A 124 -9.79 -12.15 -8.98
C SER A 124 -8.86 -13.11 -9.73
N GLN A 125 -8.04 -13.93 -9.05
CA GLN A 125 -7.11 -14.85 -9.73
C GLN A 125 -7.70 -16.23 -10.09
N ASN A 126 -8.99 -16.50 -9.80
CA ASN A 126 -9.65 -17.77 -10.14
C ASN A 126 -10.59 -17.71 -11.34
N LEU A 127 -10.54 -16.67 -12.18
CA LEU A 127 -11.43 -16.56 -13.35
C LEU A 127 -10.72 -16.05 -14.61
N VAL A 128 -9.61 -16.67 -15.02
CA VAL A 128 -9.28 -16.84 -16.46
C VAL A 128 -8.31 -18.01 -16.59
N ASP A 129 -8.83 -19.22 -16.66
CA ASP A 129 -8.23 -20.33 -17.41
C ASP A 129 -9.40 -21.23 -17.80
N GLU A 130 -9.82 -21.15 -19.05
CA GLU A 130 -10.60 -22.17 -19.78
C GLU A 130 -10.51 -21.80 -21.28
N PRO A 131 -10.60 -22.80 -22.17
CA PRO A 131 -9.55 -23.16 -23.13
C PRO A 131 -9.56 -22.43 -24.48
#